data_AF-A0AAQ4CP98-F1
#
_entry.id   AF-A0AAQ4CP98-F1
#
_cell.length_a   1.000
_cell.length_b   1.000
_cell.length_c   1.000
_cell.angle_alpha   90.00
_cell.angle_beta   90.00
_cell.angle_gamma   90.00
#
_symmetry.space_group_name_H-M   'P 1'
#
loop_
_entity.id
_entity.type
_entity.pdbx_description
1 polymer ?
#
loop_
_entity_poly.entity_id
_entity_poly.type
_entity_poly.pdbx_seq_one_letter_code
_entity_poly.pdbx_strand_id
1 'polypeptide(L)'
;MNSAYSPFYILYIAINVSALTYVLGSLFYGLPIPLYGLKKWGPKMMSDAIYAAVWINIYGFIVSFLNQLQNMLGINWDYFYNSLVNLEVQLFYLMTTLKSIYYIVINAQLSAAATLFIPLLQFSAFITDIILLIQFIIDLGIFIQNSYMLLIAIGVLLISLPFRMGKGIGGTLISSSMVFYVGLPYLPIFMQNMTGVYPQVQLQSITINELSTLVETIVGIIPSLIITFIIIPILYISILAGLSIGLGNTIGGTSGRLPFPLDLF
;
A
#
# COMPACT_ATOMS: atom_id res chain seq x y z
N MET A 1 -5.84 0.21 -25.66
CA MET A 1 -6.43 0.06 -24.32
C MET A 1 -7.90 0.44 -24.42
N ASN A 2 -8.82 -0.45 -24.06
CA ASN A 2 -10.27 -0.21 -24.16
C ASN A 2 -10.65 1.09 -23.43
N SER A 3 -11.35 2.00 -24.13
CA SER A 3 -11.77 3.31 -23.64
C SER A 3 -12.68 3.25 -22.39
N ALA A 4 -13.27 2.09 -22.11
CA ALA A 4 -14.21 1.85 -21.02
C ALA A 4 -13.61 1.95 -19.60
N TYR A 5 -12.28 1.87 -19.43
CA TYR A 5 -11.62 1.90 -18.11
C TYR A 5 -10.66 3.07 -17.90
N SER A 6 -10.77 4.13 -18.72
CA SER A 6 -9.93 5.32 -18.51
C SER A 6 -10.37 6.09 -17.27
N PRO A 7 -9.43 6.69 -16.50
CA PRO A 7 -9.78 7.55 -15.36
C PRO A 7 -10.73 8.69 -15.75
N PHE A 8 -10.57 9.25 -16.95
CA PHE A 8 -11.43 10.31 -17.48
C PHE A 8 -12.87 9.85 -17.74
N TYR A 9 -13.07 8.61 -18.21
CA TYR A 9 -14.42 8.07 -18.37
C TYR A 9 -15.12 7.89 -17.01
N ILE A 10 -14.37 7.45 -15.98
CA ILE A 10 -14.90 7.34 -14.61
C ILE A 10 -15.27 8.71 -14.04
N LEU A 11 -14.45 9.73 -14.28
CA LEU A 11 -14.75 11.11 -13.87
C LEU A 11 -15.96 11.69 -14.62
N TYR A 12 -16.12 11.34 -15.90
CA TYR A 12 -17.32 11.69 -16.68
C TYR A 12 -18.59 11.05 -16.09
N ILE A 13 -18.52 9.81 -15.61
CA ILE A 13 -19.64 9.20 -14.88
C ILE A 13 -19.86 9.94 -13.56
N ALA A 14 -18.78 10.24 -12.82
CA ALA A 14 -18.86 10.93 -11.54
C ALA A 14 -19.53 12.31 -11.63
N ILE A 15 -19.30 13.08 -12.71
CA ILE A 15 -19.96 14.38 -12.88
C ILE A 15 -21.45 14.24 -13.16
N ASN A 16 -21.85 13.24 -13.95
CA ASN A 16 -23.26 12.97 -14.22
C ASN A 16 -24.00 12.49 -12.96
N VAL A 17 -23.37 11.63 -12.17
CA VAL A 17 -23.91 11.17 -10.89
C VAL A 17 -23.96 12.32 -9.88
N SER A 18 -22.95 13.19 -9.83
CA SER A 18 -22.98 14.38 -9.00
C SER A 18 -24.11 15.33 -9.38
N ALA A 19 -24.31 15.61 -10.68
CA ALA A 19 -25.42 16.42 -11.16
C ALA A 19 -26.79 15.81 -10.79
N LEU A 20 -26.93 14.49 -10.91
CA LEU A 20 -28.13 13.78 -10.46
C LEU A 20 -28.35 13.94 -8.94
N THR A 21 -27.31 13.79 -8.13
CA THR A 21 -27.37 13.99 -6.67
C THR A 21 -27.79 15.41 -6.32
N TYR A 22 -27.32 16.42 -7.06
CA TYR A 22 -27.74 17.82 -6.89
C TYR A 22 -29.22 18.02 -7.22
N VAL A 23 -29.68 17.49 -8.36
CA VAL A 23 -31.09 17.59 -8.78
C VAL A 23 -32.01 16.91 -7.76
N LEU A 24 -31.67 15.70 -7.32
CA LEU A 24 -32.41 15.00 -6.26
C LEU A 24 -32.45 15.81 -4.96
N GLY A 25 -31.33 16.43 -4.57
CA GLY A 25 -31.27 17.31 -3.41
C GLY A 25 -32.22 18.52 -3.54
N SER A 26 -32.23 19.16 -4.72
CA SER A 26 -33.12 20.29 -5.00
C SER A 26 -34.61 19.90 -4.97
N LEU A 27 -34.94 18.71 -5.50
CA LEU A 27 -36.29 18.15 -5.45
C LEU A 27 -36.73 17.90 -4.00
N PHE A 28 -35.89 17.24 -3.20
CA PHE A 28 -36.21 16.99 -1.78
C PHE A 28 -36.39 18.27 -0.97
N TYR A 29 -35.64 19.33 -1.32
CA TYR A 29 -35.80 20.63 -0.68
C TYR A 29 -37.09 21.35 -1.10
N GLY A 30 -37.44 21.25 -2.39
CA GLY A 30 -38.62 21.89 -2.99
C GLY A 30 -39.94 21.15 -2.81
N LEU A 31 -39.95 19.94 -2.22
CA LEU A 31 -41.17 19.18 -1.98
C LEU A 31 -42.18 19.96 -1.11
N PRO A 32 -43.47 19.99 -1.48
CA PRO A 32 -44.53 20.61 -0.69
C PRO A 32 -44.90 19.81 0.58
N ILE A 33 -44.21 18.69 0.82
CA ILE A 33 -44.52 17.76 1.92
C ILE A 33 -43.66 18.13 3.14
N PRO A 34 -44.27 18.39 4.32
CA PRO A 34 -43.55 18.80 5.53
C PRO A 34 -42.88 17.63 6.27
N LEU A 35 -42.22 16.71 5.55
CA LEU A 35 -41.43 15.64 6.16
C LEU A 35 -40.03 16.16 6.50
N TYR A 36 -39.83 16.57 7.77
CA TYR A 36 -38.54 17.06 8.28
C TYR A 36 -37.37 16.11 7.96
N GLY A 37 -37.65 14.80 8.03
CA GLY A 37 -36.71 13.74 7.69
C GLY A 37 -36.17 13.82 6.27
N LEU A 38 -36.99 14.13 5.27
CA LEU A 38 -36.59 14.25 3.87
C LEU A 38 -36.02 15.64 3.55
N LYS A 39 -36.63 16.69 4.12
CA LYS A 39 -36.25 18.08 3.83
C LYS A 39 -34.83 18.43 4.32
N LYS A 40 -34.37 17.80 5.41
CA LYS A 40 -32.98 17.94 5.89
C LYS A 40 -31.93 17.32 4.96
N TRP A 41 -32.33 16.39 4.08
CA TRP A 41 -31.41 15.74 3.13
C TRP A 41 -31.18 16.57 1.88
N GLY A 42 -32.15 17.40 1.47
CA GLY A 42 -32.02 18.24 0.28
C GLY A 42 -30.75 19.09 0.27
N PRO A 43 -30.56 20.00 1.26
CA PRO A 43 -29.36 20.83 1.33
C PRO A 43 -28.06 20.02 1.49
N LYS A 44 -28.11 18.88 2.20
CA LYS A 44 -26.94 18.00 2.37
C LYS A 44 -26.51 17.38 1.05
N MET A 45 -27.45 16.79 0.30
CA MET A 45 -27.18 16.20 -1.03
C MET A 45 -26.67 17.25 -2.02
N MET A 46 -27.23 18.47 -2.00
CA MET A 46 -26.73 19.57 -2.82
C MET A 46 -25.27 19.92 -2.46
N SER A 47 -24.95 20.03 -1.17
CA SER A 47 -23.57 20.30 -0.73
C SER A 47 -22.59 19.17 -1.08
N ASP A 48 -23.02 17.91 -0.98
CA ASP A 48 -22.19 16.76 -1.32
C ASP A 48 -21.94 16.66 -2.83
N ALA A 49 -22.93 17.01 -3.67
CA ALA A 49 -22.75 17.08 -5.11
C ALA A 49 -21.73 18.17 -5.50
N ILE A 50 -21.84 19.37 -4.91
CA ILE A 50 -20.86 20.45 -5.12
C ILE A 50 -19.46 19.97 -4.70
N TYR A 51 -19.34 19.31 -3.55
CA TYR A 51 -18.08 18.75 -3.07
C TYR A 51 -17.48 17.75 -4.07
N ALA A 52 -18.28 16.81 -4.59
CA ALA A 52 -17.84 15.88 -5.62
C ALA A 52 -17.42 16.59 -6.91
N ALA A 53 -18.16 17.63 -7.33
CA ALA A 53 -17.81 18.42 -8.51
C ALA A 53 -16.46 19.14 -8.35
N VAL A 54 -16.15 19.66 -7.17
CA VAL A 54 -14.83 20.23 -6.87
C VAL A 54 -13.74 19.18 -7.07
N TRP A 55 -13.88 17.99 -6.49
CA TRP A 55 -12.92 16.89 -6.64
C TRP A 55 -12.65 16.51 -8.09
N ILE A 56 -13.69 16.48 -8.92
CA ILE A 56 -13.58 16.18 -10.35
C ILE A 56 -12.72 17.25 -11.06
N ASN A 57 -12.94 18.53 -10.75
CA ASN A 57 -12.20 19.63 -11.36
C ASN A 57 -10.73 19.71 -10.89
N ILE A 58 -10.45 19.34 -9.63
CA ILE A 58 -9.07 19.35 -9.10
C ILE A 58 -8.29 18.05 -9.35
N TYR A 59 -8.90 17.04 -10.00
CA TYR A 59 -8.25 15.75 -10.24
C TYR A 59 -6.89 15.87 -10.93
N GLY A 60 -6.80 16.65 -12.02
CA GLY A 60 -5.54 16.84 -12.73
C GLY A 60 -4.49 17.55 -11.87
N PHE A 61 -4.92 18.52 -11.07
CA PHE A 61 -4.05 19.20 -10.11
C PHE A 61 -3.49 18.21 -9.08
N ILE A 62 -4.34 17.34 -8.51
CA ILE A 62 -3.91 16.30 -7.57
C ILE A 62 -2.83 15.42 -8.17
N VAL A 63 -3.05 14.87 -9.38
CA VAL A 63 -2.07 13.97 -10.01
C VAL A 63 -0.73 14.69 -10.21
N SER A 64 -0.75 15.94 -10.69
CA SER A 64 0.48 16.73 -10.84
C SER A 64 1.16 17.05 -9.51
N PHE A 65 0.38 17.33 -8.46
CA PHE A 65 0.87 17.59 -7.12
C PHE A 65 1.55 16.36 -6.52
N LEU A 66 1.01 15.16 -6.69
CA LEU A 66 1.63 13.91 -6.23
C LEU A 66 2.98 13.64 -6.92
N ASN A 67 3.10 13.98 -8.21
CA ASN A 67 4.37 13.88 -8.94
C ASN A 67 5.38 14.93 -8.44
N GLN A 68 4.93 16.15 -8.16
CA GLN A 68 5.78 17.18 -7.55
C GLN A 68 6.27 16.76 -6.16
N LEU A 69 5.42 16.16 -5.33
CA LEU A 69 5.81 15.64 -4.02
C LEU A 69 6.90 14.57 -4.13
N GLN A 70 6.79 13.63 -5.06
CA GLN A 70 7.85 12.64 -5.30
C GLN A 70 9.17 13.30 -5.69
N ASN A 71 9.13 14.29 -6.59
CA ASN A 71 10.33 15.02 -7.00
C ASN A 71 10.97 15.80 -5.84
N MET A 72 10.16 16.41 -4.97
CA MET A 72 10.65 17.13 -3.78
C MET A 72 11.28 16.20 -2.75
N LEU A 73 10.74 14.99 -2.61
CA LEU A 73 11.33 13.96 -1.75
C LEU A 73 12.56 13.29 -2.39
N GLY A 74 12.85 13.59 -3.67
CA GLY A 74 13.96 12.99 -4.41
C GLY A 74 13.75 11.50 -4.73
N ILE A 75 12.49 11.05 -4.83
CA ILE A 75 12.16 9.63 -4.97
C ILE A 75 11.68 9.33 -6.39
N ASN A 76 12.05 8.14 -6.89
CA ASN A 76 11.53 7.56 -8.12
C ASN A 76 11.10 6.10 -7.88
N TRP A 77 10.01 5.68 -8.52
CA TRP A 77 9.58 4.28 -8.61
C TRP A 77 10.66 3.36 -9.16
N ASP A 78 11.45 3.81 -10.15
CA ASP A 78 12.55 3.00 -10.68
C ASP A 78 13.60 2.69 -9.61
N TYR A 79 13.91 3.69 -8.76
CA TYR A 79 14.84 3.50 -7.65
C TYR A 79 14.29 2.50 -6.63
N PHE A 80 12.98 2.57 -6.34
CA PHE A 80 12.29 1.62 -5.47
C PHE A 80 12.40 0.18 -5.97
N TYR A 81 12.03 -0.08 -7.23
CA TYR A 81 12.07 -1.44 -7.77
C TYR A 81 13.49 -1.98 -7.86
N ASN A 82 14.43 -1.19 -8.38
CA ASN A 82 15.82 -1.62 -8.47
C ASN A 82 16.40 -1.93 -7.08
N SER A 83 16.08 -1.14 -6.07
CA SER A 83 16.54 -1.38 -4.71
C SER A 83 15.99 -2.70 -4.14
N LEU A 84 14.69 -2.95 -4.27
CA LEU A 84 14.07 -4.17 -3.73
C LEU A 84 14.48 -5.43 -4.50
N VAL A 85 14.54 -5.37 -5.83
CA VAL A 85 14.98 -6.51 -6.66
C VAL A 85 16.44 -6.85 -6.35
N ASN A 86 17.32 -5.87 -6.16
CA ASN A 86 18.71 -6.14 -5.77
C ASN A 86 18.80 -6.84 -4.41
N LEU A 87 17.97 -6.46 -3.44
CA LEU A 87 17.89 -7.15 -2.14
C LEU A 87 17.39 -8.58 -2.29
N GLU A 88 16.37 -8.78 -3.11
CA GLU A 88 15.80 -10.09 -3.39
C GLU A 88 16.83 -11.03 -4.03
N VAL A 89 17.58 -10.55 -5.03
CA VAL A 89 18.66 -11.32 -5.68
C VAL A 89 19.75 -11.72 -4.68
N GLN A 90 20.15 -10.82 -3.77
CA GLN A 90 21.14 -11.12 -2.74
C GLN A 90 20.66 -12.20 -1.76
N LEU A 91 19.40 -12.12 -1.33
CA LEU A 91 18.79 -13.12 -0.46
C LEU A 91 18.61 -14.46 -1.15
N PHE A 92 18.24 -14.45 -2.43
CA PHE A 92 18.13 -15.66 -3.25
C PHE A 92 19.50 -16.34 -3.39
N TYR A 93 20.56 -15.58 -3.65
CA TYR A 93 21.92 -16.10 -3.67
C TYR A 93 22.31 -16.73 -2.32
N LEU A 94 22.09 -16.03 -1.20
CA LEU A 94 22.35 -16.60 0.13
C LEU A 94 21.56 -17.89 0.38
N MET A 95 20.26 -17.92 0.06
CA MET A 95 19.43 -19.12 0.20
C MET A 95 20.00 -20.30 -0.61
N THR A 96 20.38 -20.07 -1.87
CA THR A 96 20.93 -21.13 -2.72
C THR A 96 22.26 -21.67 -2.21
N THR A 97 23.16 -20.81 -1.72
CA THR A 97 24.43 -21.24 -1.13
C THR A 97 24.22 -22.09 0.12
N LEU A 98 23.36 -21.67 1.04
CA LEU A 98 23.03 -22.45 2.25
C LEU A 98 22.43 -23.82 1.92
N LYS A 99 21.49 -23.87 0.97
CA LYS A 99 20.89 -25.13 0.51
C LYS A 99 21.94 -26.04 -0.13
N SER A 100 22.84 -25.51 -0.95
CA SER A 100 23.91 -26.31 -1.56
C SER A 100 24.85 -26.92 -0.51
N ILE A 101 25.22 -26.15 0.52
CA ILE A 101 26.07 -26.65 1.62
C ILE A 101 25.35 -27.78 2.36
N TYR A 102 24.08 -27.58 2.70
CA TYR A 102 23.26 -28.60 3.36
C TYR A 102 23.17 -29.90 2.55
N TYR A 103 22.90 -29.81 1.23
CA TYR A 103 22.82 -31.00 0.37
C TYR A 103 24.16 -31.71 0.19
N ILE A 104 25.29 -30.98 0.13
CA ILE A 104 26.62 -31.60 0.09
C ILE A 104 26.87 -32.43 1.35
N VAL A 105 26.53 -31.90 2.53
CA VAL A 105 26.75 -32.60 3.81
C VAL A 105 25.90 -33.86 3.92
N ILE A 106 24.63 -33.84 3.49
CA ILE A 106 23.76 -35.01 3.53
C ILE A 106 24.21 -36.10 2.56
N ASN A 107 24.56 -35.71 1.33
CA ASN A 107 24.98 -36.67 0.30
C ASN A 107 26.34 -37.31 0.62
N ALA A 108 27.17 -36.69 1.47
CA ALA A 108 28.44 -37.26 1.94
C ALA A 108 28.29 -38.43 2.96
N GLN A 109 27.07 -38.97 3.16
CA GLN A 109 26.77 -40.10 4.05
C GLN A 109 27.19 -39.90 5.53
N LEU A 110 27.39 -38.65 5.95
CA LEU A 110 27.63 -38.28 7.35
C LEU A 110 26.28 -38.19 8.10
N SER A 111 25.52 -39.29 8.14
CA SER A 111 24.16 -39.34 8.68
C SER A 111 24.04 -38.86 10.13
N ALA A 112 25.10 -39.00 10.95
CA ALA A 112 25.17 -38.45 12.31
C ALA A 112 25.46 -36.94 12.34
N ALA A 113 26.11 -36.38 11.32
CA ALA A 113 26.36 -34.94 11.22
C ALA A 113 25.14 -34.18 10.68
N ALA A 114 24.24 -34.82 9.94
CA ALA A 114 23.07 -34.20 9.34
C ALA A 114 22.16 -33.48 10.35
N THR A 115 22.06 -34.00 11.58
CA THR A 115 21.28 -33.36 12.67
C THR A 115 21.87 -32.03 13.14
N LEU A 116 23.20 -31.87 13.04
CA LEU A 116 23.90 -30.62 13.38
C LEU A 116 23.67 -29.51 12.33
N PHE A 117 23.25 -29.88 11.11
CA PHE A 117 22.99 -28.93 10.01
C PHE A 117 21.50 -28.67 9.77
N ILE A 118 20.59 -29.24 10.57
CA ILE A 118 19.16 -28.89 10.55
C ILE A 118 18.93 -27.36 10.73
N PRO A 119 19.65 -26.64 11.62
CA PRO A 119 19.51 -25.19 11.73
C PRO A 119 19.81 -24.44 10.42
N LEU A 120 20.67 -24.99 9.57
CA LEU A 120 21.01 -24.40 8.27
C LEU A 120 19.82 -24.44 7.30
N LEU A 121 19.11 -25.57 7.28
CA LEU A 121 17.89 -25.72 6.50
C LEU A 121 16.79 -24.78 7.01
N GLN A 122 16.59 -24.70 8.33
CA GLN A 122 15.62 -23.80 8.95
C GLN A 122 15.94 -22.34 8.64
N PHE A 123 17.21 -21.94 8.69
CA PHE A 123 17.62 -20.60 8.31
C PHE A 123 17.37 -20.32 6.82
N SER A 124 17.61 -21.29 5.93
CA SER A 124 17.28 -21.14 4.51
C SER A 124 15.77 -20.98 4.25
N ALA A 125 14.93 -21.63 5.07
CA ALA A 125 13.47 -21.47 5.02
C ALA A 125 13.06 -20.07 5.49
N PHE A 126 13.65 -19.58 6.59
CA PHE A 126 13.45 -18.20 7.05
C PHE A 126 13.81 -17.14 6.00
N ILE A 127 14.91 -17.33 5.26
CA ILE A 127 15.27 -16.44 4.14
C ILE A 127 14.23 -16.51 3.01
N THR A 128 13.64 -17.69 2.76
CA THR A 128 12.56 -17.86 1.79
C THR A 128 11.34 -17.02 2.18
N ASP A 129 10.99 -16.99 3.48
CA ASP A 129 9.89 -16.18 3.99
C ASP A 129 10.15 -14.67 3.81
N ILE A 130 11.40 -14.22 4.02
CA ILE A 130 11.80 -12.83 3.76
C ILE A 130 11.66 -12.48 2.27
N ILE A 131 12.10 -13.36 1.37
CA ILE A 131 11.97 -13.15 -0.08
C ILE A 131 10.50 -12.96 -0.46
N LEU A 132 9.61 -13.81 0.07
CA LEU A 132 8.17 -13.71 -0.18
C LEU A 132 7.60 -12.36 0.31
N LEU A 133 8.04 -11.88 1.47
CA LEU A 133 7.64 -10.57 1.99
C LEU A 133 8.08 -9.43 1.06
N ILE A 134 9.32 -9.46 0.58
CA ILE A 134 9.83 -8.44 -0.37
C ILE A 134 9.04 -8.49 -1.68
N GLN A 135 8.77 -9.69 -2.20
CA GLN A 135 7.97 -9.87 -3.41
C GLN A 135 6.56 -9.28 -3.24
N PHE A 136 5.92 -9.52 -2.09
CA PHE A 136 4.62 -8.91 -1.79
C PHE A 136 4.67 -7.37 -1.82
N ILE A 137 5.74 -6.75 -1.30
CA ILE A 137 5.92 -5.29 -1.35
C ILE A 137 6.12 -4.81 -2.78
N ILE A 138 6.88 -5.53 -3.60
CA ILE A 138 7.09 -5.23 -5.03
C ILE A 138 5.74 -5.28 -5.77
N ASP A 139 4.97 -6.35 -5.58
CA ASP A 139 3.66 -6.54 -6.22
C ASP A 139 2.67 -5.45 -5.81
N LEU A 140 2.64 -5.09 -4.52
CA LEU A 140 1.86 -3.97 -4.00
C LEU A 140 2.29 -2.66 -4.68
N GLY A 141 3.60 -2.43 -4.84
CA GLY A 141 4.14 -1.28 -5.55
C GLY A 141 3.66 -1.22 -7.01
N ILE A 142 3.79 -2.31 -7.76
CA ILE A 142 3.32 -2.43 -9.16
C ILE A 142 1.82 -2.14 -9.26
N PHE A 143 1.03 -2.69 -8.33
CA PHE A 143 -0.40 -2.43 -8.29
C PHE A 143 -0.69 -0.94 -8.09
N ILE A 144 -0.07 -0.28 -7.11
CA ILE A 144 -0.30 1.14 -6.81
C ILE A 144 0.18 2.04 -7.96
N GLN A 145 1.39 1.83 -8.48
CA GLN A 145 1.94 2.67 -9.55
C GLN A 145 1.05 2.64 -10.81
N ASN A 146 0.51 1.47 -11.17
CA ASN A 146 -0.34 1.33 -12.35
C ASN A 146 -1.78 1.79 -12.13
N SER A 147 -2.28 1.75 -10.89
CA SER A 147 -3.71 1.97 -10.60
C SER A 147 -4.03 3.25 -9.84
N TYR A 148 -3.06 4.00 -9.29
CA TYR A 148 -3.36 5.15 -8.41
C TYR A 148 -4.29 6.18 -9.05
N MET A 149 -4.11 6.51 -10.34
CA MET A 149 -4.97 7.44 -11.08
C MET A 149 -6.41 6.93 -11.16
N LEU A 150 -6.57 5.63 -11.41
CA LEU A 150 -7.86 4.96 -11.54
C LEU A 150 -8.54 4.84 -10.17
N LEU A 151 -7.78 4.49 -9.13
CA LEU A 151 -8.30 4.42 -7.77
C LEU A 151 -8.78 5.81 -7.31
N ILE A 152 -8.01 6.88 -7.50
CA ILE A 152 -8.48 8.25 -7.19
C ILE A 152 -9.80 8.55 -7.94
N ALA A 153 -9.89 8.23 -9.23
CA ALA A 153 -11.12 8.45 -10.01
C ALA A 153 -12.32 7.66 -9.49
N ILE A 154 -12.14 6.37 -9.13
CA ILE A 154 -13.18 5.55 -8.50
C ILE A 154 -13.60 6.14 -7.15
N GLY A 155 -12.64 6.60 -6.35
CA GLY A 155 -12.94 7.21 -5.07
C GLY A 155 -13.77 8.49 -5.22
N VAL A 156 -13.48 9.32 -6.23
CA VAL A 156 -14.29 10.49 -6.58
C VAL A 156 -15.70 10.09 -7.03
N LEU A 157 -15.83 9.02 -7.82
CA LEU A 157 -17.14 8.47 -8.20
C LEU A 157 -17.93 8.03 -6.96
N LEU A 158 -17.31 7.34 -6.01
CA LEU A 158 -17.99 6.90 -4.78
C LEU A 158 -18.45 8.10 -3.93
N ILE A 159 -17.68 9.18 -3.88
CA ILE A 159 -18.10 10.43 -3.22
C ILE A 159 -19.31 11.07 -3.91
N SER A 160 -19.43 10.95 -5.24
CA SER A 160 -20.53 11.52 -6.01
C SER A 160 -21.88 10.83 -5.80
N LEU A 161 -21.89 9.61 -5.23
CA LEU A 161 -23.11 8.83 -5.02
C LEU A 161 -24.11 9.55 -4.09
N PRO A 162 -25.42 9.43 -4.39
CA PRO A 162 -26.45 10.07 -3.59
C PRO A 162 -26.50 9.50 -2.17
N PHE A 163 -27.13 10.26 -1.26
CA PHE A 163 -27.32 9.89 0.15
C PHE A 163 -26.03 9.59 0.93
N ARG A 164 -24.87 10.04 0.44
CA ARG A 164 -23.55 9.85 1.08
C ARG A 164 -23.16 8.37 1.24
N MET A 165 -23.74 7.46 0.46
CA MET A 165 -23.48 6.02 0.60
C MET A 165 -22.00 5.67 0.39
N GLY A 166 -21.34 6.31 -0.58
CA GLY A 166 -19.94 6.05 -0.91
C GLY A 166 -18.94 7.01 -0.31
N LYS A 167 -19.35 8.01 0.50
CA LYS A 167 -18.47 9.13 0.89
C LYS A 167 -17.26 8.66 1.74
N GLY A 168 -17.50 7.74 2.68
CA GLY A 168 -16.43 7.17 3.51
C GLY A 168 -15.44 6.34 2.70
N ILE A 169 -15.96 5.39 1.91
CA ILE A 169 -15.14 4.48 1.08
C ILE A 169 -14.40 5.26 -0.01
N GLY A 170 -15.05 6.24 -0.63
CA GLY A 170 -14.44 7.08 -1.64
C GLY A 170 -13.30 7.93 -1.07
N GLY A 171 -13.49 8.54 0.10
CA GLY A 171 -12.44 9.30 0.78
C GLY A 171 -11.24 8.45 1.18
N THR A 172 -11.46 7.25 1.74
CA THR A 172 -10.36 6.35 2.11
C THR A 172 -9.61 5.84 0.89
N LEU A 173 -10.31 5.57 -0.21
CA LEU A 173 -9.71 5.07 -1.45
C LEU A 173 -8.90 6.14 -2.19
N ILE A 174 -9.37 7.40 -2.23
CA ILE A 174 -8.57 8.53 -2.70
C ILE A 174 -7.30 8.67 -1.86
N SER A 175 -7.47 8.66 -0.54
CA SER A 175 -6.39 8.87 0.40
C SER A 175 -5.31 7.79 0.35
N SER A 176 -5.71 6.52 0.38
CA SER A 176 -4.78 5.40 0.29
C SER A 176 -3.98 5.47 -1.01
N SER A 177 -4.64 5.76 -2.12
CA SER A 177 -3.98 5.88 -3.42
C SER A 177 -2.93 6.99 -3.41
N MET A 178 -3.25 8.17 -2.86
CA MET A 178 -2.30 9.28 -2.76
C MET A 178 -1.11 8.94 -1.87
N VAL A 179 -1.39 8.46 -0.65
CA VAL A 179 -0.37 8.21 0.38
C VAL A 179 0.55 7.06 -0.02
N PHE A 180 0.01 5.95 -0.52
CA PHE A 180 0.83 4.82 -0.97
C PHE A 180 1.59 5.16 -2.25
N TYR A 181 1.02 5.97 -3.15
CA TYR A 181 1.72 6.36 -4.38
C TYR A 181 2.96 7.22 -4.11
N VAL A 182 2.88 8.16 -3.18
CA VAL A 182 4.03 9.00 -2.80
C VAL A 182 4.93 8.27 -1.78
N GLY A 183 4.33 7.48 -0.90
CA GLY A 183 5.00 6.88 0.24
C GLY A 183 5.78 5.61 -0.09
N LEU A 184 5.23 4.65 -0.84
CA LEU A 184 5.92 3.38 -1.08
C LEU A 184 7.32 3.53 -1.67
N PRO A 185 7.54 4.41 -2.67
CA PRO A 185 8.86 4.57 -3.25
C PRO A 185 9.93 5.02 -2.24
N TYR A 186 9.54 5.64 -1.13
CA TYR A 186 10.45 6.11 -0.08
C TYR A 186 10.95 4.98 0.83
N LEU A 187 10.34 3.79 0.79
CA LEU A 187 10.68 2.67 1.68
C LEU A 187 12.19 2.35 1.75
N PRO A 188 12.96 2.28 0.64
CA PRO A 188 14.39 1.96 0.71
C PRO A 188 15.20 3.02 1.46
N ILE A 189 14.84 4.30 1.29
CA ILE A 189 15.46 5.42 2.01
C ILE A 189 15.09 5.35 3.49
N PHE A 190 13.83 5.04 3.80
CA PHE A 190 13.38 4.84 5.18
C PHE A 190 14.15 3.69 5.85
N MET A 191 14.31 2.56 5.16
CA MET A 191 15.10 1.43 5.65
C MET A 191 16.54 1.85 5.94
N GLN A 192 17.20 2.52 4.99
CA GLN A 192 18.57 3.01 5.15
C GLN A 192 18.72 3.92 6.38
N ASN A 193 17.79 4.84 6.60
CA ASN A 193 17.84 5.79 7.71
C ASN A 193 17.65 5.10 9.07
N MET A 194 16.86 4.02 9.13
CA MET A 194 16.59 3.28 10.37
C MET A 194 17.72 2.31 10.74
N THR A 195 18.37 1.69 9.74
CA THR A 195 19.46 0.75 9.97
C THR A 195 20.85 1.41 10.01
N GLY A 196 20.98 2.65 9.55
CA GLY A 196 22.25 3.39 9.48
C GLY A 196 23.25 2.83 8.45
N VAL A 197 22.86 1.78 7.72
CA VAL A 197 23.63 1.07 6.71
C VAL A 197 22.67 0.81 5.55
N TYR A 198 23.13 1.02 4.30
CA TYR A 198 22.35 0.61 3.14
C TYR A 198 21.94 -0.86 3.30
N PRO A 199 20.69 -1.24 2.97
CA PRO A 199 20.24 -2.64 3.09
C PRO A 199 20.99 -3.59 2.14
N GLN A 200 21.99 -3.09 1.40
CA GLN A 200 23.17 -3.84 0.96
C GLN A 200 23.92 -4.39 2.19
N VAL A 201 23.27 -5.26 2.96
CA VAL A 201 23.92 -6.04 3.99
C VAL A 201 25.10 -6.73 3.33
N GLN A 202 26.25 -6.69 4.02
CA GLN A 202 27.49 -7.38 3.72
C GLN A 202 27.30 -8.90 3.66
N LEU A 203 26.44 -9.40 2.78
CA LEU A 203 26.24 -10.81 2.48
C LEU A 203 27.42 -11.36 1.64
N GLN A 204 28.32 -10.47 1.20
CA GLN A 204 29.55 -10.81 0.49
C GLN A 204 30.69 -11.32 1.40
N SER A 205 30.53 -11.38 2.72
CA SER A 205 31.61 -11.80 3.62
C SER A 205 31.25 -12.91 4.60
N ILE A 206 30.46 -13.90 4.20
CA ILE A 206 30.55 -15.22 4.86
C ILE A 206 31.75 -15.93 4.21
N THR A 207 32.96 -15.53 4.58
CA THR A 207 34.15 -16.34 4.29
C THR A 207 34.08 -17.58 5.17
N ILE A 208 33.70 -18.70 4.57
CA ILE A 208 33.59 -20.01 5.24
C ILE A 208 35.01 -20.49 5.52
N ASN A 209 35.61 -20.00 6.60
CA ASN A 209 36.92 -20.48 7.02
C ASN A 209 36.78 -21.73 7.91
N GLU A 210 35.69 -21.84 8.71
CA GLU A 210 35.39 -23.03 9.53
C GLU A 210 33.87 -23.29 9.67
N LEU A 211 33.44 -24.56 9.53
CA LEU A 211 32.02 -24.97 9.56
C LEU A 211 31.32 -24.72 10.92
N SER A 212 32.05 -24.73 12.04
CA SER A 212 31.54 -24.47 13.39
C SER A 212 31.12 -23.01 13.58
N THR A 213 31.95 -22.09 13.09
CA THR A 213 31.69 -20.64 13.15
C THR A 213 30.50 -20.21 12.28
N LEU A 214 30.10 -21.03 11.31
CA LEU A 214 29.00 -20.76 10.40
C LEU A 214 27.65 -20.82 11.14
N VAL A 215 27.46 -21.77 12.05
CA VAL A 215 26.22 -21.88 12.82
C VAL A 215 26.09 -20.73 13.82
N GLU A 216 27.18 -20.36 14.50
CA GLU A 216 27.19 -19.24 15.46
C GLU A 216 26.94 -17.88 14.78
N THR A 217 27.57 -17.65 13.62
CA THR A 217 27.35 -16.42 12.84
C THR A 217 25.92 -16.32 12.31
N ILE A 218 25.31 -17.44 11.87
CA ILE A 218 23.89 -17.46 11.45
C ILE A 218 22.97 -17.06 12.60
N VAL A 219 23.15 -17.66 13.78
CA VAL A 219 22.32 -17.35 14.96
C VAL A 219 22.44 -15.87 15.35
N GLY A 220 23.64 -15.30 15.23
CA GLY A 220 23.86 -13.87 15.50
C GLY A 220 23.24 -12.91 14.49
N ILE A 221 23.02 -13.34 13.25
CA ILE A 221 22.49 -12.48 12.16
C ILE A 221 20.95 -12.48 12.10
N ILE A 222 20.27 -13.52 12.62
CA ILE A 222 18.81 -13.62 12.59
C ILE A 222 18.11 -12.34 13.13
N PRO A 223 18.48 -11.78 14.31
CA PRO A 223 17.81 -10.61 14.83
C PRO A 223 17.91 -9.38 13.91
N SER A 224 19.06 -9.16 13.28
CA SER A 224 19.25 -8.01 12.37
C SER A 224 18.45 -8.16 11.08
N LEU A 225 18.32 -9.39 10.56
CA LEU A 225 17.46 -9.69 9.41
C LEU A 225 15.97 -9.47 9.73
N ILE A 226 15.51 -9.92 10.90
CA ILE A 226 14.12 -9.68 11.35
C ILE A 226 13.85 -8.18 11.44
N ILE A 227 14.75 -7.41 12.06
CA ILE A 227 14.57 -5.95 12.19
C ILE A 227 14.51 -5.29 10.80
N THR A 228 15.47 -5.61 9.93
CA THR A 228 15.64 -4.95 8.63
C THR A 228 14.51 -5.27 7.67
N PHE A 229 14.14 -6.55 7.55
CA PHE A 229 13.23 -7.00 6.49
C PHE A 229 11.79 -7.22 6.95
N ILE A 230 11.55 -7.39 8.24
CA ILE A 230 10.20 -7.63 8.77
C ILE A 230 9.71 -6.41 9.53
N ILE A 231 10.42 -6.00 10.59
CA ILE A 231 9.93 -4.96 11.51
C ILE A 231 9.86 -3.59 10.82
N ILE A 232 10.93 -3.16 10.16
CA ILE A 232 10.99 -1.83 9.54
C ILE A 232 9.95 -1.67 8.41
N PRO A 233 9.80 -2.61 7.45
CA PRO A 233 8.78 -2.49 6.42
C PRO A 233 7.35 -2.53 6.96
N ILE A 234 7.05 -3.37 7.96
CA ILE A 234 5.73 -3.41 8.60
C ILE A 234 5.43 -2.08 9.31
N LEU A 235 6.40 -1.54 10.03
CA LEU A 235 6.27 -0.24 10.69
C LEU A 235 6.00 0.85 9.64
N TYR A 236 6.73 0.85 8.53
CA TYR A 236 6.55 1.82 7.46
C TYR A 236 5.16 1.74 6.82
N ILE A 237 4.70 0.54 6.46
CA ILE A 237 3.35 0.32 5.91
C ILE A 237 2.28 0.74 6.92
N SER A 238 2.50 0.52 8.22
CA SER A 238 1.58 0.95 9.28
C SER A 238 1.50 2.47 9.38
N ILE A 239 2.62 3.18 9.23
CA ILE A 239 2.63 4.66 9.16
C ILE A 239 1.84 5.12 7.93
N LEU A 240 2.08 4.53 6.76
CA LEU A 240 1.33 4.87 5.54
C LEU A 240 -0.16 4.60 5.69
N ALA A 241 -0.54 3.48 6.29
CA ALA A 241 -1.94 3.15 6.57
C ALA A 241 -2.57 4.17 7.54
N GLY A 242 -1.86 4.57 8.60
CA GLY A 242 -2.30 5.59 9.54
C GLY A 242 -2.52 6.95 8.87
N LEU A 243 -1.56 7.40 8.05
CA LEU A 243 -1.68 8.63 7.26
C LEU A 243 -2.85 8.56 6.27
N SER A 244 -3.02 7.41 5.61
CA SER A 244 -4.13 7.15 4.70
C SER A 244 -5.49 7.21 5.41
N ILE A 245 -5.62 6.66 6.61
CA ILE A 245 -6.88 6.74 7.39
C ILE A 245 -7.14 8.19 7.81
N GLY A 246 -6.10 8.90 8.29
CA GLY A 246 -6.20 10.31 8.68
C GLY A 246 -6.67 11.18 7.53
N LEU A 247 -5.98 11.14 6.39
CA LEU A 247 -6.32 11.92 5.21
C LEU A 247 -7.66 11.47 4.61
N GLY A 248 -7.98 10.17 4.67
CA GLY A 248 -9.27 9.63 4.22
C GLY A 248 -10.45 10.19 5.01
N ASN A 249 -10.31 10.36 6.32
CA ASN A 249 -11.32 10.99 7.17
C ASN A 249 -11.45 12.50 6.89
N THR A 250 -10.38 13.19 6.49
CA THR A 250 -10.47 14.61 6.08
C THR A 250 -11.20 14.79 4.75
N ILE A 251 -11.05 13.84 3.82
CA ILE A 251 -11.72 13.87 2.51
C ILE A 251 -13.17 13.39 2.65
N GLY A 252 -13.39 12.17 3.14
CA GLY A 252 -14.72 11.56 3.22
C GLY A 252 -15.60 12.11 4.34
N GLY A 253 -15.00 12.73 5.37
CA GLY A 253 -15.67 13.07 6.61
C GLY A 253 -15.98 11.84 7.48
N THR A 254 -16.33 12.07 8.74
CA THR A 254 -16.70 11.01 9.68
C THR A 254 -18.13 10.51 9.44
N SER A 255 -18.25 9.22 9.10
CA SER A 255 -19.48 8.42 8.97
C SER A 255 -20.41 8.74 7.79
N GLY A 256 -20.56 7.73 6.92
CA GLY A 256 -21.78 7.53 6.14
C GLY A 256 -22.88 7.08 7.09
N ARG A 257 -23.57 8.02 7.73
CA ARG A 257 -24.84 7.68 8.39
C ARG A 257 -25.84 7.37 7.28
N LEU A 258 -26.29 6.12 7.20
CA LEU A 258 -27.38 5.73 6.32
C LEU A 258 -28.58 6.65 6.57
N PRO A 259 -29.36 6.98 5.52
CA PRO A 259 -30.46 7.93 5.62
C PRO A 259 -31.59 7.51 6.57
N PHE A 260 -31.63 6.22 6.90
CA PHE A 260 -32.58 5.63 7.82
C PHE A 260 -31.80 5.01 8.99
N PRO A 261 -32.21 5.25 10.25
CA PRO A 261 -31.79 4.37 11.33
C PRO A 261 -32.31 2.98 10.97
N LEU A 262 -31.40 2.06 10.65
CA LEU A 262 -31.71 0.65 10.76
C LEU A 262 -31.66 0.37 12.26
N ASP A 263 -32.79 0.58 12.93
CA ASP A 263 -33.02 -0.08 14.20
C ASP A 263 -33.08 -1.57 13.87
N LEU A 264 -31.92 -2.24 13.99
CA LEU A 264 -31.86 -3.69 13.99
C LEU A 264 -32.56 -4.12 15.28
N PHE A 265 -33.78 -4.62 15.12
CA PHE A 265 -34.54 -5.28 16.18
C PHE A 265 -33.73 -6.43 16.80
#